data_AF-A0A7K1L5W6-F1
#
_entry.id   AF-A0A7K1L5W6-F1
#
_cell.length_a   1.000
_cell.length_b   1.000
_cell.length_c   1.000
_cell.angle_alpha   90.00
_cell.angle_beta   90.00
_cell.angle_gamma   90.00
#
_symmetry.space_group_name_H-M   'P 1'
#
loop_
_entity.id
_entity.type
_entity.pdbx_description
1 polymer ?
#
loop_
_entity_poly.entity_id
_entity_poly.type
_entity_poly.pdbx_seq_one_letter_code
_entity_poly.pdbx_strand_id
1 'polypeptide(L)'
;MAYTSFVQVRRPLIILNAEQFGRFFQEFKSSATCIETLAAYSLQDELENFDLYLSGSPLPPERNGEWVRNIRDSVAHGKYMGRVHIIEHTLTPYLQFEIDWYYAVNGAAGEDIRFIFREDVPDVVYTDTWLFDDEIVVDFSYDDAGTLLYVNQNDHPERLKQATTAWREFCDRSFPLAELLAAIRGSGLEVPRR
;
A
#
# COMPACT_ATOMS: atom_id res chain seq x y z
N MET A 1 23.82 17.64 40.07
CA MET A 1 23.34 17.45 38.68
C MET A 1 22.77 16.06 38.57
N ALA A 2 21.45 15.92 38.46
CA ALA A 2 20.80 14.62 38.30
C ALA A 2 20.64 14.36 36.79
N TYR A 3 21.28 13.30 36.30
CA TYR A 3 21.13 12.80 34.94
C TYR A 3 19.91 11.88 34.96
N THR A 4 18.75 12.39 34.54
CA THR A 4 17.57 11.54 34.36
C THR A 4 17.73 10.80 33.03
N SER A 5 18.28 9.59 33.09
CA SER A 5 18.22 8.65 31.99
C SER A 5 16.77 8.26 31.75
N PHE A 6 16.16 8.77 30.69
CA PHE A 6 14.92 8.23 30.16
C PHE A 6 15.21 6.85 29.58
N VAL A 7 14.88 5.80 30.32
CA VAL A 7 14.76 4.47 29.75
C VAL A 7 13.56 4.53 28.81
N GLN A 8 13.82 4.55 27.51
CA GLN A 8 12.79 4.41 26.49
C GLN A 8 12.20 3.01 26.64
N VAL A 9 11.06 2.91 27.35
CA VAL A 9 10.34 1.66 27.54
C VAL A 9 9.90 1.20 26.15
N ARG A 10 10.53 0.14 25.64
CA ARG A 10 10.10 -0.51 24.40
C ARG A 10 8.69 -1.06 24.64
N ARG A 11 7.69 -0.46 23.99
CA ARG A 11 6.35 -1.04 23.95
C ARG A 11 6.41 -2.36 23.18
N PRO A 12 5.76 -3.43 23.67
CA PRO A 12 5.69 -4.69 22.93
C PRO A 12 4.89 -4.50 21.64
N LEU A 13 5.27 -5.23 20.60
CA LEU A 13 4.52 -5.26 19.34
C LEU A 13 3.16 -5.93 19.55
N ILE A 14 2.14 -5.42 18.87
CA ILE A 14 0.79 -6.01 18.83
C ILE A 14 0.66 -6.74 17.50
N ILE A 15 1.05 -8.01 17.49
CA ILE A 15 1.05 -8.83 16.27
C ILE A 15 -0.37 -9.25 15.92
N LEU A 16 -0.77 -8.95 14.69
CA LEU A 16 -2.08 -9.29 14.14
C LEU A 16 -1.99 -10.56 13.28
N ASN A 17 -3.00 -11.42 13.38
CA ASN A 17 -3.26 -12.43 12.36
C ASN A 17 -4.16 -11.86 11.24
N ALA A 18 -4.40 -12.65 10.19
CA ALA A 18 -5.19 -12.24 9.02
C ALA A 18 -6.64 -11.83 9.38
N GLU A 19 -7.30 -12.55 10.30
CA GLU A 19 -8.66 -12.23 10.74
C GLU A 19 -8.71 -10.89 11.50
N GLN A 20 -7.78 -10.71 12.44
CA GLN A 20 -7.68 -9.49 13.24
C GLN A 20 -7.39 -8.27 12.37
N PHE A 21 -6.51 -8.42 11.38
CA PHE A 21 -6.24 -7.38 10.39
C PHE A 21 -7.46 -7.11 9.50
N GLY A 22 -8.11 -8.15 9.00
CA GLY A 22 -9.30 -8.05 8.15
C GLY A 22 -10.45 -7.27 8.78
N ARG A 23 -10.60 -7.30 10.11
CA ARG A 23 -11.63 -6.54 10.84
C ARG A 23 -11.52 -5.03 10.64
N PHE A 24 -10.32 -4.46 10.47
CA PHE A 24 -10.19 -3.02 10.26
C PHE A 24 -10.93 -2.54 9.00
N PHE A 25 -10.97 -3.36 7.95
CA PHE A 25 -11.71 -3.07 6.71
C PHE A 25 -13.23 -3.18 6.86
N GLN A 26 -13.73 -3.83 7.90
CA GLN A 26 -15.15 -3.87 8.23
C GLN A 26 -15.54 -2.72 9.17
N GLU A 27 -14.60 -2.29 10.01
CA GLU A 27 -14.88 -1.42 11.15
C GLU A 27 -14.57 0.07 10.89
N PHE A 28 -13.68 0.41 9.94
CA PHE A 28 -13.30 1.81 9.68
C PHE A 28 -14.49 2.70 9.31
N LYS A 29 -14.42 3.98 9.65
CA LYS A 29 -15.55 4.93 9.61
C LYS A 29 -15.43 5.96 8.51
N SER A 30 -14.25 6.47 8.25
CA SER A 30 -13.99 7.57 7.32
C SER A 30 -12.96 7.20 6.26
N SER A 31 -11.82 6.61 6.62
CA SER A 31 -10.72 6.37 5.69
C SER A 31 -9.97 5.05 5.96
N ALA A 32 -9.55 4.39 4.88
CA ALA A 32 -8.56 3.32 4.92
C ALA A 32 -7.49 3.63 3.86
N THR A 33 -6.26 3.92 4.29
CA THR A 33 -5.20 4.42 3.42
C THR A 33 -3.95 3.56 3.51
N CYS A 34 -3.30 3.29 2.39
CA CYS A 34 -2.14 2.41 2.31
C CYS A 34 -0.91 3.11 1.73
N ILE A 35 0.25 2.88 2.33
CA ILE A 35 1.56 3.20 1.77
C ILE A 35 2.25 1.87 1.42
N GLU A 36 2.71 1.74 0.18
CA GLU A 36 3.45 0.59 -0.33
C GLU A 36 4.84 1.03 -0.82
N THR A 37 5.88 0.33 -0.37
CA THR A 37 7.27 0.79 -0.56
C THR A 37 8.17 -0.15 -1.37
N LEU A 38 7.75 -1.41 -1.57
CA LEU A 38 8.58 -2.43 -2.20
C LEU A 38 8.22 -2.62 -3.67
N ALA A 39 9.25 -2.72 -4.52
CA ALA A 39 9.05 -3.02 -5.95
C ALA A 39 8.59 -4.47 -6.22
N ALA A 40 8.66 -5.34 -5.20
CA ALA A 40 8.11 -6.68 -5.20
C ALA A 40 7.89 -7.19 -3.77
N TYR A 41 6.74 -7.81 -3.53
CA TYR A 41 6.46 -8.60 -2.33
C TYR A 41 6.65 -10.09 -2.65
N SER A 42 7.14 -10.88 -1.70
CA SER A 42 7.37 -12.32 -1.90
C SER A 42 6.04 -13.06 -2.03
N LEU A 43 5.94 -13.86 -3.10
CA LEU A 43 4.69 -14.30 -3.70
C LEU A 43 4.22 -15.67 -3.27
N GLN A 44 4.58 -16.19 -2.10
CA GLN A 44 4.37 -17.63 -1.88
C GLN A 44 2.90 -18.08 -2.10
N ASP A 45 1.93 -17.19 -1.82
CA ASP A 45 0.49 -17.38 -2.10
C ASP A 45 0.01 -16.79 -3.45
N GLU A 46 0.83 -15.99 -4.13
CA GLU A 46 0.52 -15.30 -5.39
C GLU A 46 1.28 -15.86 -6.62
N LEU A 47 2.26 -16.76 -6.41
CA LEU A 47 3.15 -17.30 -7.43
C LEU A 47 2.36 -17.89 -8.60
N GLU A 48 1.31 -18.67 -8.31
CA GLU A 48 0.45 -19.25 -9.35
C GLU A 48 -0.22 -18.19 -10.21
N ASN A 49 -0.68 -17.09 -9.61
CA ASN A 49 -1.32 -16.00 -10.33
C ASN A 49 -0.32 -15.18 -11.14
N PHE A 50 0.87 -14.98 -10.58
CA PHE A 50 1.95 -14.31 -11.28
C PHE A 50 2.42 -15.12 -12.49
N ASP A 51 2.57 -16.44 -12.36
CA ASP A 51 2.89 -17.34 -13.47
C ASP A 51 1.79 -17.33 -14.54
N LEU A 52 0.52 -17.33 -14.14
CA LEU A 52 -0.61 -17.18 -15.07
C LEU A 52 -0.54 -15.84 -15.82
N TYR A 53 -0.25 -14.74 -15.13
CA TYR A 53 -0.09 -13.44 -15.76
C TYR A 53 1.06 -13.44 -16.79
N LEU A 54 2.22 -13.97 -16.42
CA LEU A 54 3.38 -14.06 -17.31
C LEU A 54 3.12 -14.96 -18.53
N SER A 55 2.23 -15.95 -18.41
CA SER A 55 1.80 -16.78 -19.54
C SER A 55 0.89 -16.05 -20.55
N GLY A 56 0.48 -14.81 -20.25
CA GLY A 56 -0.50 -14.04 -21.03
C GLY A 56 -1.95 -14.48 -20.80
N SER A 57 -2.22 -15.24 -19.74
CA SER A 57 -3.60 -15.59 -19.37
C SER A 57 -4.37 -14.34 -18.96
N PRO A 58 -5.69 -14.26 -19.21
CA PRO A 58 -6.50 -13.17 -18.69
C PRO A 58 -6.63 -13.27 -17.15
N LEU A 59 -6.93 -12.14 -16.51
CA LEU A 59 -7.29 -12.11 -15.08
C LEU A 59 -8.43 -13.11 -14.82
N PRO A 60 -8.25 -14.07 -13.89
CA PRO A 60 -9.30 -15.02 -13.54
C PRO A 60 -10.57 -14.30 -13.02
N PRO A 61 -11.77 -14.74 -13.43
CA PRO A 61 -13.02 -14.17 -12.91
C PRO A 61 -13.07 -14.26 -11.38
N GLU A 62 -13.58 -13.21 -10.74
CA GLU A 62 -13.81 -13.14 -9.28
C GLU A 62 -12.58 -13.27 -8.37
N ARG A 63 -11.34 -13.29 -8.89
CA ARG A 63 -10.13 -13.47 -8.07
C ARG A 63 -10.05 -12.55 -6.84
N ASN A 64 -10.40 -11.28 -7.04
CA ASN A 64 -10.44 -10.26 -5.99
C ASN A 64 -11.86 -9.79 -5.69
N GLY A 65 -12.88 -10.61 -6.00
CA GLY A 65 -14.27 -10.21 -5.98
C GLY A 65 -14.75 -9.71 -4.62
N GLU A 66 -14.31 -10.33 -3.52
CA GLU A 66 -14.65 -9.89 -2.17
C GLU A 66 -14.05 -8.52 -1.84
N TRP A 67 -12.75 -8.35 -2.09
CA TRP A 67 -12.06 -7.07 -1.87
C TRP A 67 -12.66 -5.94 -2.70
N VAL A 68 -12.93 -6.21 -3.99
CA VAL A 68 -13.58 -5.27 -4.91
C VAL A 68 -14.98 -4.88 -4.44
N ARG A 69 -15.76 -5.83 -3.91
CA ARG A 69 -17.06 -5.52 -3.30
C ARG A 69 -16.88 -4.63 -2.07
N ASN A 70 -15.92 -4.94 -1.20
CA ASN A 70 -15.64 -4.12 -0.02
C ASN A 70 -15.27 -2.67 -0.38
N ILE A 71 -14.45 -2.46 -1.41
CA ILE A 71 -14.13 -1.12 -1.93
C ILE A 71 -15.41 -0.41 -2.40
N ARG A 72 -16.19 -1.06 -3.27
CA ARG A 72 -17.43 -0.46 -3.81
C ARG A 72 -18.41 -0.09 -2.70
N ASP A 73 -18.62 -0.99 -1.75
CA ASP A 73 -19.53 -0.77 -0.64
C ASP A 73 -19.03 0.38 0.24
N SER A 74 -17.74 0.42 0.56
CA SER A 74 -17.15 1.51 1.35
C SER A 74 -17.32 2.87 0.68
N VAL A 75 -17.01 2.96 -0.61
CA VAL A 75 -17.16 4.20 -1.40
C VAL A 75 -18.63 4.60 -1.53
N ALA A 76 -19.54 3.65 -1.72
CA ALA A 76 -20.98 3.92 -1.77
C ALA A 76 -21.53 4.49 -0.45
N HIS A 77 -20.90 4.16 0.68
CA HIS A 77 -21.22 4.73 2.00
C HIS A 77 -20.46 6.03 2.31
N GLY A 78 -19.76 6.61 1.34
CA GLY A 78 -19.04 7.88 1.50
C GLY A 78 -17.72 7.77 2.24
N LYS A 79 -17.19 6.55 2.43
CA LYS A 79 -15.85 6.34 3.00
C LYS A 79 -14.79 6.47 1.91
N TYR A 80 -13.59 6.85 2.32
CA TYR A 80 -12.43 6.97 1.45
C TYR A 80 -11.52 5.74 1.55
N MET A 81 -11.16 5.15 0.41
CA MET A 81 -10.11 4.14 0.33
C MET A 81 -9.06 4.63 -0.65
N GLY A 82 -7.80 4.63 -0.24
CA GLY A 82 -6.73 5.14 -1.09
C GLY A 82 -5.38 4.50 -0.82
N ARG A 83 -4.48 4.65 -1.77
CA ARG A 83 -3.16 4.03 -1.75
C ARG A 83 -2.15 4.89 -2.47
N VAL A 84 -0.94 4.94 -1.93
CA VAL A 84 0.24 5.45 -2.64
C VAL A 84 1.30 4.37 -2.67
N HIS A 85 1.75 4.01 -3.88
CA HIS A 85 2.89 3.11 -4.07
C HIS A 85 4.12 3.90 -4.54
N ILE A 86 5.24 3.74 -3.84
CA ILE A 86 6.54 4.24 -4.26
C ILE A 86 7.08 3.36 -5.40
N ILE A 87 7.35 3.97 -6.55
CA ILE A 87 7.83 3.25 -7.74
C ILE A 87 9.14 3.84 -8.25
N GLU A 88 9.86 3.04 -9.04
CA GLU A 88 10.96 3.51 -9.87
C GLU A 88 10.43 3.92 -11.25
N HIS A 89 11.25 4.62 -12.03
CA HIS A 89 10.92 4.92 -13.44
C HIS A 89 10.80 3.68 -14.33
N THR A 90 11.39 2.55 -13.92
CA THR A 90 11.26 1.26 -14.61
C THR A 90 10.45 0.31 -13.73
N LEU A 91 9.28 -0.11 -14.22
CA LEU A 91 8.46 -1.06 -13.48
C LEU A 91 9.06 -2.46 -13.54
N THR A 92 9.04 -3.15 -12.41
CA THR A 92 9.34 -4.59 -12.36
C THR A 92 8.19 -5.37 -13.00
N PRO A 93 8.44 -6.61 -13.47
CA PRO A 93 7.36 -7.48 -13.94
C PRO A 93 6.26 -7.68 -12.89
N TYR A 94 6.64 -7.73 -11.60
CA TYR A 94 5.68 -7.86 -10.50
C TYR A 94 4.80 -6.61 -10.34
N LEU A 95 5.40 -5.42 -10.37
CA LEU A 95 4.64 -4.18 -10.25
C LEU A 95 3.69 -3.98 -11.45
N GLN A 96 4.09 -4.40 -12.66
CA GLN A 96 3.20 -4.41 -13.82
C GLN A 96 2.03 -5.39 -13.61
N PHE A 97 2.28 -6.56 -13.04
CA PHE A 97 1.24 -7.50 -12.62
C PHE A 97 0.28 -6.88 -11.59
N GLU A 98 0.79 -6.19 -10.57
CA GLU A 98 -0.05 -5.48 -9.59
C GLU A 98 -0.94 -4.42 -10.24
N ILE A 99 -0.35 -3.62 -11.12
CA ILE A 99 -1.07 -2.58 -11.87
C ILE A 99 -2.22 -3.19 -12.69
N ASP A 100 -1.94 -4.26 -13.44
CA ASP A 100 -2.90 -4.84 -14.36
C ASP A 100 -3.99 -5.64 -13.64
N TRP A 101 -3.63 -6.42 -12.61
CA TRP A 101 -4.53 -7.40 -12.00
C TRP A 101 -5.13 -6.98 -10.66
N TYR A 102 -4.60 -5.94 -10.02
CA TYR A 102 -5.15 -5.38 -8.79
C TYR A 102 -5.55 -3.92 -8.99
N TYR A 103 -4.61 -3.05 -9.31
CA TYR A 103 -4.87 -1.61 -9.27
C TYR A 103 -5.89 -1.18 -10.32
N ALA A 104 -5.85 -1.72 -11.54
CA ALA A 104 -6.86 -1.44 -12.54
C ALA A 104 -8.27 -1.84 -12.08
N VAL A 105 -8.39 -2.98 -11.38
CA VAL A 105 -9.67 -3.52 -10.90
C VAL A 105 -10.17 -2.73 -9.68
N ASN A 106 -9.30 -2.46 -8.72
CA ASN A 106 -9.63 -1.71 -7.51
C ASN A 106 -9.91 -0.24 -7.79
N GLY A 107 -9.14 0.38 -8.69
CA GLY A 107 -9.39 1.75 -9.15
C GLY A 107 -10.76 1.87 -9.83
N ALA A 108 -11.13 0.88 -10.65
CA ALA A 108 -12.48 0.80 -11.22
C ALA A 108 -13.58 0.53 -10.17
N ALA A 109 -13.22 -0.01 -9.00
CA ALA A 109 -14.12 -0.21 -7.87
C ALA A 109 -14.28 1.06 -7.01
N GLY A 110 -13.37 2.02 -7.13
CA GLY A 110 -13.40 3.32 -6.45
C GLY A 110 -12.24 3.59 -5.49
N GLU A 111 -11.23 2.72 -5.40
CA GLU A 111 -9.99 3.01 -4.64
C GLU A 111 -9.21 4.14 -5.34
N ASP A 112 -8.80 5.19 -4.60
CA ASP A 112 -7.88 6.21 -5.12
C ASP A 112 -6.45 5.68 -5.10
N ILE A 113 -5.97 5.22 -6.25
CA ILE A 113 -4.64 4.62 -6.40
C ILE A 113 -3.70 5.63 -7.03
N ARG A 114 -2.60 5.88 -6.34
CA ARG A 114 -1.61 6.88 -6.69
C ARG A 114 -0.19 6.30 -6.63
N PHE A 115 0.72 6.96 -7.32
CA PHE A 115 2.12 6.57 -7.43
C PHE A 115 3.01 7.77 -7.15
N ILE A 116 4.13 7.54 -6.48
CA ILE A 116 5.18 8.54 -6.27
C ILE A 116 6.50 7.94 -6.74
N PHE A 117 7.31 8.70 -7.48
CA PHE A 117 8.63 8.22 -7.84
C PHE A 117 9.56 8.27 -6.63
N ARG A 118 10.48 7.30 -6.53
CA ARG A 118 11.42 7.16 -5.40
C ARG A 118 12.18 8.45 -5.10
N GLU A 119 12.60 9.19 -6.13
CA GLU A 119 13.33 10.44 -6.01
C GLU A 119 12.48 11.63 -5.53
N ASP A 120 11.15 11.54 -5.64
CA ASP A 120 10.21 12.58 -5.17
C ASP A 120 9.74 12.35 -3.74
N VAL A 121 10.10 11.21 -3.13
CA VAL A 121 9.78 10.88 -1.74
C VAL A 121 10.49 11.88 -0.81
N PRO A 122 9.75 12.64 0.02
CA PRO A 122 10.34 13.60 0.93
C PRO A 122 11.04 12.93 2.12
N ASP A 123 11.87 13.69 2.81
CA ASP A 123 12.56 13.27 4.04
C ASP A 123 11.59 13.18 5.23
N VAL A 124 10.77 12.13 5.24
CA VAL A 124 9.82 11.77 6.30
C VAL A 124 9.97 10.30 6.66
N VAL A 125 9.54 9.92 7.86
CA VAL A 125 9.57 8.51 8.29
C VAL A 125 8.36 7.77 7.71
N TYR A 126 8.62 6.72 6.94
CA TYR A 126 7.60 5.87 6.33
C TYR A 126 8.01 4.39 6.34
N THR A 127 7.03 3.51 6.14
CA THR A 127 7.15 2.07 5.92
C THR A 127 5.86 1.60 5.25
N ASP A 128 5.79 0.33 4.83
CA ASP A 128 4.55 -0.30 4.39
C ASP A 128 3.51 -0.28 5.51
N THR A 129 2.37 0.36 5.25
CA THR A 129 1.44 0.72 6.32
C THR A 129 0.03 0.92 5.83
N TRP A 130 -0.93 0.37 6.57
CA TRP A 130 -2.30 0.83 6.55
C TRP A 130 -2.58 1.83 7.68
N LEU A 131 -3.23 2.94 7.35
CA LEU A 131 -3.75 3.94 8.27
C LEU A 131 -5.27 3.99 8.14
N PHE A 132 -5.97 3.63 9.22
CA PHE A 132 -7.43 3.67 9.30
C PHE A 132 -7.89 4.87 10.13
N ASP A 133 -8.84 5.61 9.59
CA ASP A 133 -9.52 6.75 10.20
C ASP A 133 -8.58 7.85 10.74
N ASP A 134 -7.35 7.94 10.23
CA ASP A 134 -6.25 8.77 10.76
C ASP A 134 -5.93 8.50 12.25
N GLU A 135 -6.28 7.31 12.76
CA GLU A 135 -6.18 6.96 14.18
C GLU A 135 -5.45 5.64 14.45
N ILE A 136 -5.57 4.67 13.54
CA ILE A 136 -5.03 3.32 13.73
C ILE A 136 -3.97 3.04 12.67
N VAL A 137 -2.74 2.75 13.12
CA VAL A 137 -1.63 2.34 12.26
C VAL A 137 -1.45 0.84 12.31
N VAL A 138 -1.37 0.22 11.14
CA VAL A 138 -0.98 -1.18 10.98
C VAL A 138 0.24 -1.23 10.07
N ASP A 139 1.42 -1.47 10.65
CA ASP A 139 2.70 -1.58 9.94
C ASP A 139 2.91 -3.02 9.45
N PHE A 140 3.44 -3.14 8.24
CA PHE A 140 3.85 -4.41 7.64
C PHE A 140 5.38 -4.49 7.66
N SER A 141 5.93 -5.57 8.21
CA SER A 141 7.37 -5.81 8.21
C SER A 141 7.71 -6.91 7.23
N TYR A 142 8.59 -6.61 6.29
CA TYR A 142 9.10 -7.55 5.30
C TYR A 142 10.60 -7.78 5.52
N ASP A 143 11.11 -8.92 5.04
CA ASP A 143 12.56 -9.12 4.85
C ASP A 143 13.04 -8.51 3.52
N ASP A 144 14.35 -8.59 3.26
CA ASP A 144 14.97 -8.06 2.04
C ASP A 144 14.49 -8.75 0.75
N ALA A 145 13.87 -9.94 0.87
CA ALA A 145 13.27 -10.67 -0.24
C ALA A 145 11.78 -10.34 -0.43
N GLY A 146 11.22 -9.43 0.38
CA GLY A 146 9.81 -9.06 0.37
C GLY A 146 8.90 -10.05 1.08
N THR A 147 9.42 -11.00 1.87
CA THR A 147 8.62 -11.96 2.64
C THR A 147 8.05 -11.31 3.88
N LEU A 148 6.73 -11.38 4.05
CA LEU A 148 6.05 -10.83 5.23
C LEU A 148 6.52 -11.55 6.49
N LEU A 149 7.12 -10.80 7.41
CA LEU A 149 7.58 -11.30 8.71
C LEU A 149 6.47 -11.21 9.75
N TYR A 150 5.79 -10.07 9.83
CA TYR A 150 4.67 -9.84 10.73
C TYR A 150 3.88 -8.58 10.36
N VAL A 151 2.64 -8.53 10.86
CA VAL A 151 1.76 -7.37 10.82
C VAL A 151 1.60 -6.83 12.23
N ASN A 152 1.87 -5.55 12.45
CA ASN A 152 1.87 -4.92 13.78
C ASN A 152 0.87 -3.77 13.85
N GLN A 153 -0.11 -3.85 14.74
CA GLN A 153 -0.91 -2.68 15.12
C GLN A 153 -0.04 -1.75 15.98
N ASN A 154 0.50 -0.70 15.37
CA ASN A 154 1.46 0.19 16.03
C ASN A 154 0.73 1.28 16.82
N ASP A 155 0.66 1.09 18.15
CA ASP A 155 -0.03 2.00 19.06
C ASP A 155 0.85 3.16 19.57
N HIS A 156 2.06 3.32 19.03
CA HIS A 156 2.97 4.37 19.47
C HIS A 156 2.50 5.74 18.93
N PRO A 157 2.24 6.74 19.80
CA PRO A 157 1.69 8.03 19.36
C PRO A 157 2.55 8.76 18.32
N GLU A 158 3.88 8.62 18.41
CA GLU A 158 4.78 9.20 17.43
C GLU A 158 4.69 8.50 16.07
N ARG A 159 4.45 7.18 16.05
CA ARG A 159 4.27 6.45 14.79
C ARG A 159 3.02 6.92 14.07
N LEU A 160 1.91 7.16 14.79
CA LEU A 160 0.69 7.71 14.21
C LEU A 160 0.94 9.04 13.50
N LYS A 161 1.69 9.95 14.13
CA LYS A 161 2.08 11.22 13.50
C LYS A 161 2.93 10.99 12.25
N GLN A 162 3.89 10.07 12.31
CA GLN A 162 4.75 9.75 11.17
C GLN A 162 3.94 9.19 10.00
N ALA A 163 3.06 8.21 10.24
CA ALA A 163 2.18 7.62 9.23
C ALA A 163 1.27 8.66 8.58
N THR A 164 0.63 9.49 9.41
CA THR A 164 -0.25 10.57 8.94
C THR A 164 0.51 11.61 8.13
N THR A 165 1.73 11.96 8.54
CA THR A 165 2.58 12.93 7.81
C THR A 165 3.04 12.35 6.48
N ALA A 166 3.53 11.11 6.47
CA ALA A 166 3.95 10.41 5.26
C ALA A 166 2.80 10.29 4.26
N TRP A 167 1.61 9.86 4.71
CA TRP A 167 0.43 9.77 3.86
C TRP A 167 0.09 11.11 3.20
N ARG A 168 0.03 12.20 3.97
CA ARG A 168 -0.27 13.54 3.44
C ARG A 168 0.76 14.00 2.42
N GLU A 169 2.05 13.93 2.76
CA GLU A 169 3.13 14.31 1.85
C GLU A 169 3.14 13.48 0.57
N PHE A 170 2.83 12.18 0.68
CA PHE A 170 2.81 11.28 -0.47
C PHE A 170 1.61 11.57 -1.35
N CYS A 171 0.43 11.82 -0.79
CA CYS A 171 -0.75 12.22 -1.57
C CYS A 171 -0.53 13.52 -2.34
N ASP A 172 0.08 14.52 -1.71
CA ASP A 172 0.33 15.84 -2.33
C ASP A 172 1.33 15.76 -3.50
N ARG A 173 2.25 14.80 -3.48
CA ARG A 173 3.34 14.65 -4.47
C ARG A 173 3.10 13.54 -5.50
N SER A 174 2.18 12.64 -5.23
CA SER A 174 1.88 11.50 -6.10
C SER A 174 0.99 11.88 -7.27
N PHE A 175 0.92 10.99 -8.27
CA PHE A 175 0.05 11.10 -9.44
C PHE A 175 -0.89 9.88 -9.55
N PRO A 176 -2.08 10.01 -10.15
CA PRO A 176 -3.10 8.96 -10.12
C PRO A 176 -2.82 7.84 -11.13
N LEU A 177 -3.40 6.65 -10.90
CA LEU A 177 -3.33 5.48 -11.77
C LEU A 177 -3.70 5.77 -13.24
N ALA A 178 -4.69 6.62 -13.48
CA ALA A 178 -5.09 6.98 -14.83
C ALA A 178 -3.95 7.64 -15.63
N GLU A 179 -3.11 8.44 -14.98
CA GLU A 179 -1.94 9.07 -15.59
C GLU A 179 -0.84 8.04 -15.87
N LEU A 180 -0.56 7.15 -14.91
CA LEU A 180 0.39 6.04 -15.12
C LEU A 180 0.00 5.17 -16.31
N LEU A 181 -1.27 4.76 -16.39
CA LEU A 181 -1.76 3.92 -17.48
C LEU A 181 -1.74 4.64 -18.84
N ALA A 182 -1.84 5.97 -18.86
CA ALA A 182 -1.66 6.75 -20.09
C ALA A 182 -0.20 6.75 -20.55
N ALA A 183 0.75 6.84 -19.61
CA ALA A 183 2.18 6.82 -19.90
C ALA A 183 2.66 5.44 -20.40
N ILE A 184 2.27 4.34 -19.75
CA ILE A 184 2.65 2.96 -20.12
C ILE A 184 2.12 2.59 -21.51
N ARG A 185 0.94 3.09 -21.92
CA ARG A 185 0.40 2.86 -23.27
C ARG A 185 1.13 3.66 -24.36
N GLY A 186 1.92 4.68 -23.99
CA GLY A 186 2.67 5.54 -24.90
C GLY A 186 4.10 5.10 -25.19
N SER A 187 4.73 4.30 -24.31
CA SER A 187 6.05 3.69 -24.51
C SER A 187 6.13 2.40 -23.71
N GLY A 188 6.86 1.39 -24.20
CA GLY A 188 7.12 0.13 -23.48
C GLY A 188 8.04 0.30 -22.28
N LEU A 189 7.70 1.24 -21.38
CA LEU A 189 8.42 1.68 -20.18
C LEU A 189 9.86 2.14 -20.45
N GLU A 190 9.99 3.23 -21.22
CA GLU A 190 11.09 4.17 -21.03
C GLU A 190 10.50 5.54 -20.63
N VAL A 191 10.83 6.00 -19.42
CA VAL A 191 10.48 7.34 -18.91
C VAL A 191 11.57 8.33 -19.33
N PRO A 192 11.25 9.48 -19.95
CA PRO A 192 12.25 10.40 -20.46
C PRO A 192 13.11 11.02 -19.35
N ARG A 193 14.43 10.99 -19.53
CA ARG A 193 15.37 11.77 -18.71
C ARG A 193 15.31 13.24 -19.14
N ARG A 194 15.36 14.15 -18.16
CA ARG A 194 15.83 15.53 -18.42
C ARG A 194 17.34 15.55 -18.63
#